data_AF-A0A2H2ZSI7-F1
#
_entry.id   AF-A0A2H2ZSI7-F1
#
_cell.length_a   1.000
_cell.length_b   1.000
_cell.length_c   1.000
_cell.angle_alpha   90.00
_cell.angle_beta   90.00
_cell.angle_gamma   90.00
#
_symmetry.space_group_name_H-M   'P 1'
#
loop_
_entity.id
_entity.type
_entity.pdbx_description
1 polymer ?
#
loop_
_entity_poly.entity_id
_entity_poly.type
_entity_poly.pdbx_seq_one_letter_code
_entity_poly.pdbx_strand_id
1 'polypeptide(L)'
;MDTAPLLGNRPALIQDHPVFLRASHSPWSLIPQSVLSFIRGSILAYLTVAAILILNYELTNPPLNANPSDPGDSDPNDPGPDPNDPSFSTIAQTVTNWRLFFEFPIISFGLVLWYFVVTFSWTFTHLYYPDADDVDGRVEYAIIRLMSLPRDLGNARYQFYFTLFYFVTVAYSFMNSAIYWFVTRPHDLVHVVLGLFSQGCPDQVKLWDATAVTLAGPFSDIFGEGWLRAFVLINLYAVTPGIMVTEVLFLNSIRRPNGIGGYLFALLVFAALYIGWAFIGHAATDVWPFFFLDTAQVGSTEAVVAYSIGFVLLAPIAFIFMQGFVGVRESLIRPYVIVQDALGA
;
A
#
# COMPACT_ATOMS: atom_id res chain seq x y z
N MET A 1 -16.84 -38.80 1.41
CA MET A 1 -16.87 -37.33 1.57
C MET A 1 -16.54 -36.81 0.20
N ASP A 2 -17.61 -36.52 -0.53
CA ASP A 2 -17.60 -36.59 -1.99
C ASP A 2 -17.03 -35.31 -2.60
N THR A 3 -16.10 -35.53 -3.51
CA THR A 3 -15.51 -34.57 -4.42
C THR A 3 -16.60 -33.87 -5.24
N ALA A 4 -16.53 -32.53 -5.27
CA ALA A 4 -17.42 -31.65 -6.04
C ALA A 4 -17.58 -32.13 -7.51
N PRO A 5 -18.81 -32.28 -8.02
CA PRO A 5 -19.07 -32.94 -9.30
C PRO A 5 -19.11 -31.95 -10.47
N LEU A 6 -18.02 -31.20 -10.74
CA LEU A 6 -17.99 -30.29 -11.90
C LEU A 6 -16.69 -30.31 -12.74
N LEU A 7 -15.72 -31.16 -12.43
CA LEU A 7 -14.53 -31.31 -13.28
C LEU A 7 -14.57 -32.64 -14.03
N GLY A 8 -15.42 -32.66 -15.05
CA GLY A 8 -15.44 -33.71 -16.07
C GLY A 8 -14.14 -33.71 -16.88
N ASN A 9 -13.49 -34.86 -16.86
CA ASN A 9 -12.29 -35.25 -17.60
C ASN A 9 -12.33 -34.83 -19.09
N ARG A 10 -11.59 -33.77 -19.46
CA ARG A 10 -11.23 -33.45 -20.85
C ARG A 10 -9.75 -33.04 -20.93
N PRO A 11 -8.87 -33.90 -21.46
CA PRO A 11 -7.47 -33.55 -21.69
C PRO A 11 -7.35 -32.66 -22.94
N ALA A 12 -6.50 -31.64 -22.87
CA ALA A 12 -6.10 -30.69 -23.93
C ALA A 12 -6.91 -29.39 -24.13
N LEU A 13 -7.74 -28.97 -23.16
CA LEU A 13 -8.26 -27.59 -23.08
C LEU A 13 -7.98 -27.04 -21.66
N ILE A 14 -6.70 -26.81 -21.32
CA ILE A 14 -6.32 -26.22 -20.03
C ILE A 14 -6.95 -24.83 -19.94
N GLN A 15 -8.06 -24.81 -19.21
CA GLN A 15 -9.00 -23.72 -19.03
C GLN A 15 -8.30 -22.49 -18.45
N ASP A 16 -8.39 -21.37 -19.16
CA ASP A 16 -8.15 -20.05 -18.58
C ASP A 16 -9.26 -19.75 -17.57
N HIS A 17 -9.09 -20.24 -16.34
CA HIS A 17 -9.98 -19.84 -15.26
C HIS A 17 -9.94 -18.30 -15.13
N PRO A 18 -11.11 -17.63 -15.08
CA PRO A 18 -11.21 -16.18 -14.96
C PRO A 18 -10.42 -15.69 -13.74
N VAL A 19 -9.87 -14.48 -13.84
CA VAL A 19 -8.99 -13.91 -12.80
C VAL A 19 -9.64 -13.88 -11.41
N PHE A 20 -10.96 -13.73 -11.33
CA PHE A 20 -11.72 -13.75 -10.07
C PHE A 20 -11.63 -15.08 -9.32
N LEU A 21 -11.71 -16.20 -10.05
CA LEU A 21 -11.53 -17.54 -9.49
C LEU A 21 -10.08 -17.73 -9.06
N ARG A 22 -9.12 -17.31 -9.90
CA ARG A 22 -7.69 -17.37 -9.56
C ARG A 22 -7.35 -16.52 -8.34
N ALA A 23 -8.04 -15.41 -8.14
CA ALA A 23 -7.91 -14.60 -6.95
C ALA A 23 -8.51 -15.28 -5.72
N SER A 24 -9.46 -16.20 -5.87
CA SER A 24 -10.18 -16.86 -4.76
C SER A 24 -9.60 -18.22 -4.38
N HIS A 25 -8.54 -18.67 -5.07
CA HIS A 25 -7.91 -19.97 -4.86
C HIS A 25 -6.40 -19.85 -4.64
N SER A 26 -5.91 -20.66 -3.72
CA SER A 26 -4.49 -20.87 -3.53
C SER A 26 -3.94 -21.74 -4.65
N PRO A 27 -2.73 -21.47 -5.15
CA PRO A 27 -2.07 -22.33 -6.11
C PRO A 27 -1.37 -23.55 -5.47
N TRP A 28 -1.42 -23.69 -4.14
CA TRP A 28 -0.79 -24.77 -3.38
C TRP A 28 -1.82 -25.80 -2.95
N SER A 29 -1.57 -27.08 -3.26
CA SER A 29 -2.44 -28.21 -2.85
C SER A 29 -2.57 -28.38 -1.34
N LEU A 30 -1.58 -27.88 -0.58
CA LEU A 30 -1.56 -27.94 0.89
C LEU A 30 -2.49 -26.93 1.56
N ILE A 31 -3.00 -25.94 0.82
CA ILE A 31 -3.87 -24.88 1.37
C ILE A 31 -5.29 -25.13 0.85
N PRO A 32 -6.13 -25.91 1.57
CA PRO A 32 -7.52 -26.10 1.18
C PRO A 32 -8.31 -24.79 1.31
N GLN A 33 -9.46 -24.73 0.65
CA GLN A 33 -10.29 -23.51 0.59
C GLN A 33 -10.71 -22.98 1.98
N SER A 34 -10.95 -23.86 2.95
CA SER A 34 -11.26 -23.50 4.34
C SER A 34 -10.10 -22.80 5.05
N VAL A 35 -8.89 -23.30 4.88
CA VAL A 35 -7.67 -22.71 5.43
C VAL A 35 -7.38 -21.37 4.75
N LEU A 36 -7.54 -21.28 3.43
CA LEU A 36 -7.38 -20.03 2.69
C LEU A 36 -8.35 -18.95 3.19
N SER A 37 -9.63 -19.30 3.37
CA SER A 37 -10.65 -18.39 3.91
C SER A 37 -10.28 -17.91 5.31
N PHE A 38 -9.83 -18.81 6.18
CA PHE A 38 -9.38 -18.46 7.54
C PHE A 38 -8.17 -17.53 7.55
N ILE A 39 -7.15 -17.79 6.72
CA ILE A 39 -5.95 -16.95 6.61
C ILE A 39 -6.34 -15.55 6.13
N ARG A 40 -7.17 -15.44 5.09
CA ARG A 40 -7.64 -14.14 4.58
C ARG A 40 -8.48 -13.39 5.58
N GLY A 41 -9.37 -14.08 6.31
CA GLY A 41 -10.15 -13.48 7.39
C GLY A 41 -9.25 -12.94 8.51
N SER A 42 -8.20 -13.69 8.86
CA SER A 42 -7.21 -13.25 9.87
C SER A 42 -6.42 -12.03 9.41
N ILE A 43 -5.96 -12.00 8.15
CA ILE A 43 -5.27 -10.83 7.57
C ILE A 43 -6.21 -9.63 7.51
N LEU A 44 -7.46 -9.82 7.09
CA LEU A 44 -8.45 -8.74 7.02
C LEU A 44 -8.77 -8.16 8.40
N ALA A 45 -8.93 -9.02 9.42
CA ALA A 45 -9.13 -8.58 10.80
C ALA A 45 -7.91 -7.77 11.28
N TYR A 46 -6.69 -8.26 11.02
CA TYR A 46 -5.46 -7.55 11.33
C TYR A 46 -5.39 -6.17 10.65
N LEU A 47 -5.62 -6.11 9.33
CA LEU A 47 -5.59 -4.86 8.56
C LEU A 47 -6.66 -3.88 9.04
N THR A 48 -7.84 -4.37 9.43
CA THR A 48 -8.91 -3.51 10.00
C THR A 48 -8.47 -2.90 11.33
N VAL A 49 -7.90 -3.69 12.24
CA VAL A 49 -7.38 -3.18 13.52
C VAL A 49 -6.23 -2.20 13.29
N ALA A 50 -5.30 -2.53 12.39
CA ALA A 50 -4.21 -1.64 12.02
C ALA A 50 -4.74 -0.32 11.42
N ALA A 51 -5.77 -0.35 10.57
CA ALA A 51 -6.40 0.84 10.01
C ALA A 51 -6.91 1.78 11.10
N ILE A 52 -7.63 1.22 12.09
CA ILE A 52 -8.17 1.99 13.23
C ILE A 52 -7.03 2.63 14.04
N LEU A 53 -5.96 1.87 14.31
CA LEU A 53 -4.82 2.37 15.08
C LEU A 53 -4.03 3.44 14.32
N ILE A 54 -3.82 3.26 13.00
CA ILE A 54 -3.15 4.24 12.14
C ILE A 54 -3.97 5.53 12.10
N LEU A 55 -5.28 5.43 11.83
CA LEU A 55 -6.16 6.61 11.81
C LEU A 55 -6.17 7.31 13.18
N ASN A 56 -6.27 6.57 14.28
CA ASN A 56 -6.23 7.14 15.62
C ASN A 56 -4.91 7.87 15.89
N TYR A 57 -3.78 7.28 15.49
CA TYR A 57 -2.46 7.90 15.63
C TYR A 57 -2.36 9.21 14.83
N GLU A 58 -2.73 9.18 13.55
CA GLU A 58 -2.64 10.33 12.63
C GLU A 58 -3.59 11.48 12.99
N LEU A 59 -4.77 11.14 13.53
CA LEU A 59 -5.73 12.14 14.02
C LEU A 59 -5.31 12.74 15.36
N THR A 60 -4.53 12.02 16.17
CA THR A 60 -4.06 12.49 17.48
C THR A 60 -2.73 13.26 17.38
N ASN A 61 -1.89 12.93 16.40
CA ASN A 61 -0.56 13.50 16.22
C ASN A 61 -0.41 14.08 14.80
N PRO A 62 -1.08 15.20 14.48
CA PRO A 62 -0.82 15.87 13.21
C PRO A 62 0.66 16.25 13.11
N PRO A 63 1.29 16.13 11.92
CA PRO A 63 2.68 16.47 11.72
C PRO A 63 2.89 17.95 12.01
N LEU A 64 3.99 18.24 12.71
CA LEU A 64 4.41 19.57 13.16
C LEU A 64 4.83 20.52 12.01
N ASN A 65 4.54 20.17 10.76
CA ASN A 65 4.96 20.89 9.56
C ASN A 65 3.88 21.79 8.96
N ALA A 66 2.81 22.11 9.70
CA ALA A 66 2.08 23.35 9.44
C ALA A 66 3.05 24.49 9.74
N ASN A 67 3.72 25.00 8.70
CA ASN A 67 4.59 26.16 8.79
C ASN A 67 3.75 27.33 9.32
N PRO A 68 3.88 27.75 10.60
CA PRO A 68 3.24 28.96 11.05
C PRO A 68 4.21 30.06 10.69
N SER A 69 3.92 30.79 9.61
CA SER A 69 4.65 31.93 9.02
C SER A 69 5.32 31.64 7.67
N ASP A 70 4.60 32.07 6.62
CA ASP A 70 5.23 32.77 5.51
C ASP A 70 5.93 34.03 6.10
N PRO A 71 7.26 34.21 6.01
CA PRO A 71 7.96 35.39 6.52
C PRO A 71 7.81 36.60 5.57
N GLY A 72 6.68 36.71 4.88
CA GLY A 72 6.42 37.72 3.85
C GLY A 72 5.84 39.04 4.36
N ASP A 73 5.39 39.15 5.62
CA ASP A 73 4.64 40.33 6.08
C ASP A 73 4.98 40.79 7.51
N SER A 74 6.21 40.56 7.98
CA SER A 74 6.65 41.08 9.27
C SER A 74 7.00 42.57 9.17
N ASP A 75 6.09 43.43 9.63
CA ASP A 75 6.39 44.80 10.03
C ASP A 75 7.61 44.77 10.98
N PRO A 76 8.70 45.49 10.67
CA PRO A 76 9.91 45.49 11.49
C PRO A 76 9.71 46.07 12.91
N ASN A 77 8.50 46.53 13.25
CA ASN A 77 8.14 47.02 14.59
C ASN A 77 7.16 46.11 15.35
N ASP A 78 6.81 44.92 14.83
CA ASP A 78 5.95 44.00 15.57
C ASP A 78 6.75 43.31 16.69
N PRO A 79 6.45 43.56 17.98
CA PRO A 79 7.04 42.80 19.06
C PRO A 79 6.58 41.35 18.89
N GLY A 80 7.52 40.48 18.52
CA GLY A 80 7.23 39.08 18.17
C GLY A 80 6.28 38.38 19.15
N PRO A 81 5.53 37.38 18.66
CA PRO A 81 4.38 36.83 19.36
C PRO A 81 4.74 36.37 20.78
N ASP A 82 3.94 36.79 21.76
CA ASP A 82 4.09 36.40 23.17
C ASP A 82 3.97 34.86 23.26
N PRO A 83 5.00 34.15 23.74
CA PRO A 83 4.97 32.69 23.87
C PRO A 83 3.90 32.19 24.87
N ASN A 84 3.23 33.10 25.59
CA ASN A 84 2.13 32.78 26.51
C ASN A 84 0.74 33.15 25.98
N ASP A 85 0.63 33.62 24.72
CA ASP A 85 -0.68 33.88 24.11
C ASP A 85 -1.38 32.55 23.75
N PRO A 86 -2.56 32.24 24.33
CA PRO A 86 -3.36 31.06 23.98
C PRO A 86 -3.78 31.00 22.50
N SER A 87 -3.63 32.10 21.74
CA SER A 87 -3.81 32.11 20.28
C SER A 87 -2.71 31.34 19.53
N PHE A 88 -1.46 31.32 20.04
CA PHE A 88 -0.32 30.67 19.37
C PHE A 88 -0.46 29.14 19.37
N SER A 89 -1.00 28.57 20.44
CA SER A 89 -1.37 27.14 20.49
C SER A 89 -2.56 26.78 19.59
N THR A 90 -3.39 27.76 19.24
CA THR A 90 -4.60 27.57 18.43
C THR A 90 -4.28 27.66 16.93
N ILE A 91 -3.31 28.49 16.52
CA ILE A 91 -2.91 28.67 15.11
C ILE A 91 -2.03 27.51 14.62
N ALA A 92 -1.26 26.86 15.49
CA ALA A 92 -0.42 25.71 15.14
C ALA A 92 -1.20 24.39 14.92
N GLN A 93 -2.52 24.34 15.17
CA GLN A 93 -3.31 23.10 15.20
C GLN A 93 -4.42 22.97 14.15
N THR A 94 -4.45 23.81 13.12
CA THR A 94 -5.44 23.69 12.02
C THR A 94 -4.88 23.00 10.78
N VAL A 95 -4.03 21.98 10.93
CA VAL A 95 -3.84 21.06 9.80
C VAL A 95 -5.09 20.21 9.68
N THR A 96 -5.87 20.50 8.66
CA THR A 96 -7.14 19.84 8.41
C THR A 96 -6.93 18.32 8.28
N ASN A 97 -7.62 17.52 9.11
CA ASN A 97 -7.58 16.05 9.07
C ASN A 97 -7.92 15.44 7.69
N TRP A 98 -8.55 16.22 6.82
CA TRP A 98 -8.79 15.88 5.41
C TRP A 98 -7.50 15.61 4.61
N ARG A 99 -6.31 16.03 5.08
CA ARG A 99 -5.03 15.73 4.40
C ARG A 99 -4.78 14.23 4.21
N LEU A 100 -5.28 13.40 5.14
CA LEU A 100 -5.05 11.94 5.14
C LEU A 100 -5.56 11.26 3.86
N PHE A 101 -6.56 11.85 3.19
CA PHE A 101 -7.09 11.34 1.93
C PHE A 101 -6.17 11.56 0.72
N PHE A 102 -5.13 12.39 0.87
CA PHE A 102 -4.16 12.70 -0.17
C PHE A 102 -2.80 12.04 0.06
N GLU A 103 -2.59 11.46 1.25
CA GLU A 103 -1.37 10.78 1.61
C GLU A 103 -1.23 9.43 0.90
N PHE A 104 -0.12 9.25 0.16
CA PHE A 104 0.17 8.01 -0.56
C PHE A 104 0.16 6.76 0.33
N PRO A 105 0.76 6.77 1.54
CA PRO A 105 0.77 5.60 2.42
C PRO A 105 -0.63 5.16 2.83
N ILE A 106 -1.51 6.12 3.15
CA ILE A 106 -2.91 5.85 3.54
C ILE A 106 -3.71 5.31 2.36
N ILE A 107 -3.56 5.89 1.17
CA ILE A 107 -4.22 5.38 -0.05
C ILE A 107 -3.73 3.98 -0.37
N SER A 108 -2.41 3.76 -0.36
CA SER A 108 -1.82 2.44 -0.63
C SER A 108 -2.29 1.39 0.37
N PHE A 109 -2.35 1.73 1.66
CA PHE A 109 -2.88 0.85 2.69
C PHE A 109 -4.36 0.56 2.48
N GLY A 110 -5.15 1.60 2.15
CA GLY A 110 -6.57 1.48 1.83
C GLY A 110 -6.84 0.56 0.63
N LEU A 111 -6.01 0.62 -0.42
CA LEU A 111 -6.10 -0.30 -1.56
C LEU A 111 -5.85 -1.76 -1.15
N VAL A 112 -4.86 -2.02 -0.29
CA VAL A 112 -4.58 -3.36 0.24
C VAL A 112 -5.75 -3.85 1.10
N LEU A 113 -6.26 -3.02 2.01
CA LEU A 113 -7.44 -3.34 2.81
C LEU A 113 -8.63 -3.68 1.91
N TRP A 114 -8.91 -2.84 0.90
CA TRP A 114 -10.00 -3.06 -0.06
C TRP A 114 -9.82 -4.36 -0.85
N TYR A 115 -8.60 -4.67 -1.29
CA TYR A 115 -8.30 -5.94 -1.95
C TYR A 115 -8.60 -7.15 -1.06
N PHE A 116 -8.23 -7.10 0.22
CA PHE A 116 -8.51 -8.18 1.16
C PHE A 116 -9.99 -8.30 1.51
N VAL A 117 -10.73 -7.20 1.59
CA VAL A 117 -12.21 -7.23 1.71
C VAL A 117 -12.80 -8.01 0.54
N VAL A 118 -12.47 -7.61 -0.70
CA VAL A 118 -13.02 -8.22 -1.92
C VAL A 118 -12.65 -9.70 -2.01
N THR A 119 -11.37 -10.04 -1.86
CA THR A 119 -10.91 -11.42 -2.01
C THR A 119 -11.35 -12.32 -0.87
N PHE A 120 -11.45 -11.83 0.36
CA PHE A 120 -12.06 -12.56 1.47
C PHE A 120 -13.54 -12.85 1.19
N SER A 121 -14.32 -11.84 0.78
CA SER A 121 -15.73 -12.01 0.43
C SER A 121 -15.93 -13.09 -0.63
N TRP A 122 -15.15 -13.06 -1.72
CA TRP A 122 -15.23 -14.09 -2.76
C TRP A 122 -14.81 -15.48 -2.26
N THR A 123 -13.74 -15.57 -1.48
CA THR A 123 -13.27 -16.85 -0.92
C THR A 123 -14.30 -17.46 0.03
N PHE A 124 -14.90 -16.62 0.89
CA PHE A 124 -15.89 -17.01 1.88
C PHE A 124 -17.19 -17.47 1.22
N THR A 125 -17.73 -16.65 0.31
CA THR A 125 -18.95 -17.00 -0.43
C THR A 125 -18.75 -18.26 -1.27
N HIS A 126 -17.61 -18.45 -1.92
CA HIS A 126 -17.33 -19.70 -2.63
C HIS A 126 -17.29 -20.95 -1.76
N LEU A 127 -16.92 -20.81 -0.49
CA LEU A 127 -16.86 -21.94 0.43
C LEU A 127 -18.22 -22.26 1.06
N TYR A 128 -18.96 -21.25 1.50
CA TYR A 128 -20.18 -21.41 2.30
C TYR A 128 -21.47 -21.25 1.50
N TYR A 129 -21.43 -20.52 0.38
CA TYR A 129 -22.58 -20.19 -0.46
C TYR A 129 -22.25 -20.41 -1.96
N PRO A 130 -21.95 -21.66 -2.37
CA PRO A 130 -21.58 -21.97 -3.74
C PRO A 130 -22.69 -21.56 -4.74
N ASP A 131 -23.95 -21.74 -4.35
CA ASP A 131 -25.14 -21.37 -5.10
C ASP A 131 -25.84 -20.19 -4.41
N ALA A 132 -25.41 -18.97 -4.73
CA ALA A 132 -25.94 -17.74 -4.11
C ALA A 132 -27.44 -17.50 -4.38
N ASP A 133 -28.02 -18.20 -5.37
CA ASP A 133 -29.44 -18.09 -5.72
C ASP A 133 -30.36 -18.98 -4.85
N ASP A 134 -29.80 -19.86 -4.02
CA ASP A 134 -30.53 -20.75 -3.10
C ASP A 134 -30.76 -20.13 -1.71
N VAL A 135 -30.38 -18.86 -1.52
CA VAL A 135 -30.49 -18.16 -0.23
C VAL A 135 -31.91 -17.61 -0.02
N ASP A 136 -32.57 -18.08 1.03
CA ASP A 136 -33.90 -17.63 1.44
C ASP A 136 -33.87 -16.27 2.16
N GLY A 137 -34.06 -15.16 1.41
CA GLY A 137 -34.32 -13.84 2.00
C GLY A 137 -33.83 -12.67 1.15
N ARG A 138 -34.62 -11.60 1.02
CA ARG A 138 -34.28 -10.46 0.14
C ARG A 138 -33.01 -9.72 0.55
N VAL A 139 -32.79 -9.55 1.86
CA VAL A 139 -31.62 -8.82 2.40
C VAL A 139 -30.39 -9.72 2.41
N GLU A 140 -30.53 -10.97 2.85
CA GLU A 140 -29.45 -11.95 2.86
C GLU A 140 -28.95 -12.24 1.43
N TYR A 141 -29.88 -12.44 0.49
CA TYR A 141 -29.58 -12.56 -0.93
C TYR A 141 -28.83 -11.33 -1.46
N ALA A 142 -29.26 -10.11 -1.11
CA ALA A 142 -28.59 -8.90 -1.57
C ALA A 142 -27.15 -8.80 -1.04
N ILE A 143 -26.93 -9.15 0.23
CA ILE A 143 -25.59 -9.13 0.86
C ILE A 143 -24.70 -10.20 0.25
N ILE A 144 -25.18 -11.44 0.14
CA ILE A 144 -24.41 -12.55 -0.45
C ILE A 144 -24.11 -12.27 -1.91
N ARG A 145 -25.06 -11.70 -2.66
CA ARG A 145 -24.86 -11.29 -4.05
C ARG A 145 -23.85 -10.16 -4.23
N LEU A 146 -23.75 -9.24 -3.27
CA LEU A 146 -22.72 -8.20 -3.30
C LEU A 146 -21.33 -8.78 -3.00
N MET A 147 -21.27 -9.77 -2.11
CA MET A 147 -20.02 -10.42 -1.67
C MET A 147 -19.57 -11.56 -2.58
N SER A 148 -20.41 -12.03 -3.50
CA SER A 148 -20.09 -13.15 -4.40
C SER A 148 -19.35 -12.69 -5.66
N LEU A 149 -18.85 -13.66 -6.41
CA LEU A 149 -18.12 -13.37 -7.64
C LEU A 149 -19.05 -12.71 -8.69
N PRO A 150 -18.47 -11.90 -9.60
CA PRO A 150 -19.23 -11.34 -10.72
C PRO A 150 -19.93 -12.43 -11.53
N ARG A 151 -21.23 -12.26 -11.82
CA ARG A 151 -22.02 -13.22 -12.63
C ARG A 151 -21.43 -13.49 -14.01
N ASP A 152 -20.86 -12.45 -14.62
CA ASP A 152 -20.21 -12.53 -15.92
C ASP A 152 -18.70 -12.71 -15.76
N LEU A 153 -18.31 -13.91 -15.35
CA LEU A 153 -16.92 -14.30 -15.17
C LEU A 153 -16.11 -14.24 -16.47
N GLY A 154 -16.76 -14.39 -17.62
CA GLY A 154 -16.13 -14.41 -18.95
C GLY A 154 -15.82 -13.04 -19.55
N ASN A 155 -16.29 -11.95 -18.94
CA ASN A 155 -16.14 -10.62 -19.50
C ASN A 155 -14.68 -10.12 -19.44
N ALA A 156 -14.07 -9.94 -20.61
CA ALA A 156 -12.70 -9.46 -20.71
C ALA A 156 -12.47 -8.09 -20.05
N ARG A 157 -13.47 -7.19 -20.05
CA ARG A 157 -13.35 -5.86 -19.43
C ARG A 157 -13.28 -5.94 -17.92
N TYR A 158 -14.17 -6.72 -17.30
CA TYR A 158 -14.15 -6.89 -15.85
C TYR A 158 -12.87 -7.60 -15.39
N GLN A 159 -12.42 -8.61 -16.14
CA GLN A 159 -11.15 -9.27 -15.85
C GLN A 159 -9.98 -8.28 -15.95
N PHE A 160 -9.95 -7.42 -16.98
CA PHE A 160 -8.93 -6.39 -17.12
C PHE A 160 -8.91 -5.42 -15.94
N TYR A 161 -10.06 -4.84 -15.56
CA TYR A 161 -10.12 -3.86 -14.48
C TYR A 161 -9.74 -4.45 -13.12
N PHE A 162 -10.19 -5.67 -12.80
CA PHE A 162 -9.78 -6.31 -11.56
C PHE A 162 -8.29 -6.65 -11.54
N THR A 163 -7.76 -7.15 -12.67
CA THR A 163 -6.33 -7.43 -12.80
C THR A 163 -5.51 -6.14 -12.62
N LEU A 164 -5.97 -5.04 -13.21
CA LEU A 164 -5.34 -3.74 -13.07
C LEU A 164 -5.42 -3.24 -11.61
N PHE A 165 -6.57 -3.34 -10.96
CA PHE A 165 -6.74 -3.01 -9.55
C PHE A 165 -5.76 -3.80 -8.66
N TYR A 166 -5.65 -5.10 -8.87
CA TYR A 166 -4.69 -5.95 -8.16
C TYR A 166 -3.24 -5.48 -8.39
N PHE A 167 -2.85 -5.22 -9.65
CA PHE A 167 -1.49 -4.75 -9.96
C PHE A 167 -1.17 -3.38 -9.37
N VAL A 168 -2.11 -2.44 -9.43
CA VAL A 168 -1.96 -1.12 -8.78
C VAL A 168 -1.78 -1.30 -7.28
N THR A 169 -2.60 -2.13 -6.64
CA THR A 169 -2.53 -2.38 -5.19
C THR A 169 -1.17 -2.94 -4.77
N VAL A 170 -0.68 -3.98 -5.45
CA VAL A 170 0.63 -4.57 -5.14
C VAL A 170 1.75 -3.57 -5.45
N ALA A 171 1.74 -2.96 -6.63
CA ALA A 171 2.79 -2.02 -7.03
C ALA A 171 2.86 -0.83 -6.07
N TYR A 172 1.72 -0.26 -5.67
CA TYR A 172 1.69 0.86 -4.72
C TYR A 172 2.20 0.45 -3.35
N SER A 173 1.89 -0.76 -2.87
CA SER A 173 2.44 -1.25 -1.60
C SER A 173 3.99 -1.33 -1.62
N PHE A 174 4.57 -1.77 -2.75
CA PHE A 174 6.02 -1.84 -2.93
C PHE A 174 6.63 -0.46 -3.14
N MET A 175 5.98 0.42 -3.89
CA MET A 175 6.39 1.81 -4.02
C MET A 175 6.41 2.50 -2.66
N ASN A 176 5.37 2.32 -1.85
CA ASN A 176 5.25 2.93 -0.53
C ASN A 176 6.41 2.51 0.37
N SER A 177 6.69 1.21 0.40
CA SER A 177 7.85 0.64 1.09
C SER A 177 9.17 1.24 0.57
N ALA A 178 9.37 1.26 -0.75
CA ALA A 178 10.63 1.69 -1.33
C ALA A 178 10.89 3.19 -1.09
N ILE A 179 9.86 4.03 -1.28
CA ILE A 179 9.96 5.48 -1.05
C ILE A 179 10.31 5.75 0.41
N TYR A 180 9.62 5.11 1.36
CA TYR A 180 9.92 5.35 2.78
C TYR A 180 11.33 4.93 3.16
N TRP A 181 11.73 3.70 2.86
CA TRP A 181 13.01 3.15 3.33
C TRP A 181 14.23 3.72 2.60
N PHE A 182 14.11 4.08 1.32
CA PHE A 182 15.24 4.51 0.50
C PHE A 182 15.27 6.01 0.20
N VAL A 183 14.14 6.71 0.34
CA VAL A 183 14.04 8.14 -0.02
C VAL A 183 13.73 8.98 1.20
N THR A 184 12.55 8.79 1.82
CA THR A 184 12.07 9.65 2.91
C THR A 184 12.91 9.49 4.17
N ARG A 185 13.15 8.25 4.63
CA ARG A 185 13.88 8.02 5.87
C ARG A 185 15.34 8.52 5.82
N PRO A 186 16.13 8.23 4.76
CA PRO A 186 17.47 8.82 4.64
C PRO A 186 17.46 10.35 4.59
N HIS A 187 16.47 10.94 3.91
CA HIS A 187 16.30 12.39 3.82
C HIS A 187 16.05 13.03 5.20
N ASP A 188 15.12 12.48 5.98
CA ASP A 188 14.76 13.01 7.30
C ASP A 188 15.95 12.94 8.28
N LEU A 189 16.71 11.84 8.25
CA LEU A 189 17.91 11.69 9.07
C LEU A 189 18.98 12.75 8.75
N VAL A 190 19.18 13.07 7.47
CA VAL A 190 20.12 14.11 7.05
C VAL A 190 19.67 15.48 7.55
N HIS A 191 18.38 15.81 7.47
CA HIS A 191 17.86 17.08 7.96
C HIS A 191 17.96 17.24 9.48
N VAL A 192 17.68 16.18 10.25
CA VAL A 192 17.88 16.18 11.70
C VAL A 192 19.34 16.46 12.05
N VAL A 193 20.26 15.78 11.38
CA VAL A 193 21.71 15.97 11.59
C VAL A 193 22.14 17.39 11.23
N LEU A 194 21.72 17.93 10.07
CA LEU A 194 22.02 19.30 9.66
C LEU A 194 21.44 20.34 10.64
N GLY A 195 20.24 20.11 11.17
CA GLY A 195 19.63 20.96 12.19
C GLY A 195 20.45 21.01 13.48
N LEU A 196 20.99 19.87 13.92
CA LEU A 196 21.88 19.81 15.09
C LEU A 196 23.19 20.57 14.86
N PHE A 197 23.73 20.57 13.64
CA PHE A 197 24.91 21.37 13.28
C PHE A 197 24.63 22.88 13.31
N SER A 198 23.45 23.30 12.86
CA SER A 198 23.04 24.72 12.85
C SER A 198 22.84 25.31 14.26
N GLN A 199 22.50 24.48 15.25
CA GLN A 199 22.33 24.90 16.65
C GLN A 199 23.64 25.13 17.43
N GLY A 200 24.80 25.17 16.76
CA GLY A 200 26.03 25.70 17.35
C GLY A 200 26.76 24.76 18.31
N CYS A 201 26.79 23.45 18.03
CA CYS A 201 27.81 22.55 18.59
C CYS A 201 29.03 22.51 17.66
N PRO A 202 30.04 23.40 17.81
CA PRO A 202 30.89 23.74 16.67
C PRO A 202 32.10 22.80 16.48
N ASP A 203 32.51 22.02 17.48
CA ASP A 203 33.92 21.57 17.46
C ASP A 203 34.21 20.07 17.63
N GLN A 204 33.22 19.17 17.63
CA GLN A 204 33.53 17.72 17.69
C GLN A 204 32.77 16.79 16.77
N VAL A 205 31.77 17.25 16.01
CA VAL A 205 30.99 16.33 15.17
C VAL A 205 31.58 16.36 13.76
N LYS A 206 32.52 15.46 13.46
CA LYS A 206 33.00 15.27 12.09
C LYS A 206 31.87 14.64 11.28
N LEU A 207 31.88 14.73 9.95
CA LEU A 207 30.85 14.12 9.08
C LEU A 207 30.63 12.60 9.34
N TRP A 208 31.60 11.92 9.97
CA TRP A 208 31.48 10.54 10.44
C TRP A 208 30.78 10.37 11.80
N ASP A 209 30.56 11.44 12.58
CA ASP A 209 29.68 11.44 13.75
C ASP A 209 28.20 11.52 13.35
N ALA A 210 27.88 12.01 12.15
CA ALA A 210 26.56 11.76 11.53
C ALA A 210 26.35 10.26 11.27
N THR A 211 27.44 9.53 11.01
CA THR A 211 27.47 8.06 11.00
C THR A 211 27.37 7.47 12.43
N ALA A 212 27.77 8.23 13.45
CA ALA A 212 27.61 7.86 14.87
C ALA A 212 26.18 8.08 15.39
N VAL A 213 25.41 9.04 14.85
CA VAL A 213 23.96 9.17 15.10
C VAL A 213 23.19 7.99 14.47
N THR A 214 23.67 7.46 13.34
CA THR A 214 23.22 6.16 12.81
C THR A 214 23.59 4.97 13.73
N LEU A 215 24.50 5.19 14.69
CA LEU A 215 24.95 4.22 15.70
C LEU A 215 24.22 4.32 17.05
N ALA A 216 23.32 5.31 17.26
CA ALA A 216 22.34 5.29 18.36
C ALA A 216 21.36 4.09 18.24
N GLY A 217 21.46 3.36 17.12
CA GLY A 217 20.77 2.14 16.78
C GLY A 217 20.14 2.36 15.40
N PRO A 218 20.24 1.41 14.46
CA PRO A 218 19.70 1.56 13.10
C PRO A 218 18.18 1.74 13.04
N PHE A 219 17.49 1.81 14.18
CA PHE A 219 16.04 1.99 14.32
C PHE A 219 15.66 2.87 15.53
N SER A 220 16.59 3.62 16.13
CA SER A 220 16.29 4.46 17.30
C SER A 220 15.30 5.59 16.98
N ASP A 221 15.27 6.05 15.74
CA ASP A 221 14.26 6.97 15.17
C ASP A 221 12.86 6.35 15.13
N ILE A 222 12.77 5.04 14.85
CA ILE A 222 11.50 4.32 14.75
C ILE A 222 10.96 3.95 16.12
N PHE A 223 11.81 3.46 17.02
CA PHE A 223 11.40 2.94 18.34
C PHE A 223 11.55 3.94 19.49
N GLY A 224 12.22 5.08 19.28
CA GLY A 224 12.50 6.07 20.33
C GLY A 224 11.33 6.97 20.72
N GLU A 225 10.38 7.22 19.81
CA GLU A 225 9.24 8.13 20.02
C GLU A 225 7.96 7.43 20.49
N GLY A 226 8.05 6.13 20.82
CA GLY A 226 6.95 5.35 21.39
C GLY A 226 6.46 4.20 20.50
N TRP A 227 5.78 3.23 21.14
CA TRP A 227 5.38 1.98 20.48
C TRP A 227 4.35 2.19 19.36
N LEU A 228 3.47 3.18 19.48
CA LEU A 228 2.40 3.42 18.51
C LEU A 228 2.95 3.99 17.20
N ARG A 229 3.90 4.93 17.25
CA ARG A 229 4.59 5.45 16.05
C ARG A 229 5.33 4.33 15.33
N ALA A 230 6.12 3.54 16.07
CA ALA A 230 6.82 2.38 15.53
C ALA A 230 5.84 1.41 14.85
N PHE A 231 4.71 1.11 15.52
CA PHE A 231 3.67 0.25 14.98
C PHE A 231 3.08 0.78 13.67
N VAL A 232 2.76 2.06 13.58
CA VAL A 232 2.21 2.69 12.37
C VAL A 232 3.21 2.65 11.21
N LEU A 233 4.46 3.06 11.45
CA LEU A 233 5.52 3.05 10.43
C LEU A 233 5.80 1.64 9.91
N ILE A 234 5.96 0.67 10.81
CA ILE A 234 6.19 -0.72 10.45
C ILE A 234 5.01 -1.28 9.65
N ASN A 235 3.77 -0.94 10.03
CA ASN A 235 2.60 -1.41 9.30
C ASN A 235 2.53 -0.84 7.89
N LEU A 236 2.59 0.48 7.76
CA LEU A 236 2.48 1.17 6.47
C LEU A 236 3.60 0.78 5.49
N TYR A 237 4.82 0.62 5.98
CA TYR A 237 6.01 0.53 5.12
C TYR A 237 6.72 -0.83 5.13
N ALA A 238 6.34 -1.79 5.97
CA ALA A 238 6.97 -3.12 5.99
C ALA A 238 5.97 -4.28 6.03
N VAL A 239 4.95 -4.22 6.89
CA VAL A 239 3.97 -5.31 7.02
C VAL A 239 3.06 -5.37 5.78
N THR A 240 2.52 -4.24 5.33
CA THR A 240 1.66 -4.18 4.15
C THR A 240 2.28 -4.76 2.88
N PRO A 241 3.50 -4.36 2.44
CA PRO A 241 4.15 -5.00 1.30
C PRO A 241 4.46 -6.49 1.58
N GLY A 242 4.81 -6.87 2.81
CA GLY A 242 5.02 -8.27 3.19
C GLY A 242 3.76 -9.14 3.08
N ILE A 243 2.60 -8.59 3.45
CA ILE A 243 1.29 -9.21 3.22
C ILE A 243 1.07 -9.41 1.72
N MET A 244 1.36 -8.40 0.89
CA MET A 244 1.20 -8.53 -0.56
C MET A 244 2.16 -9.54 -1.19
N VAL A 245 3.41 -9.66 -0.69
CA VAL A 245 4.31 -10.75 -1.10
C VAL A 245 3.72 -12.12 -0.74
N THR A 246 3.19 -12.26 0.47
CA THR A 246 2.54 -13.49 0.93
C THR A 246 1.33 -13.83 0.06
N GLU A 247 0.52 -12.83 -0.26
CA GLU A 247 -0.66 -12.94 -1.11
C GLU A 247 -0.30 -13.41 -2.52
N VAL A 248 0.69 -12.75 -3.15
CA VAL A 248 1.21 -13.12 -4.48
C VAL A 248 1.76 -14.54 -4.48
N LEU A 249 2.53 -14.94 -3.48
CA LEU A 249 3.19 -16.25 -3.44
C LEU A 249 2.26 -17.39 -3.05
N PHE A 250 1.34 -17.18 -2.10
CA PHE A 250 0.64 -18.26 -1.41
C PHE A 250 -0.88 -18.23 -1.52
N LEU A 251 -1.51 -17.07 -1.60
CA LEU A 251 -2.96 -16.97 -1.37
C LEU A 251 -3.78 -16.76 -2.65
N ASN A 252 -3.17 -16.26 -3.72
CA ASN A 252 -3.79 -16.23 -5.05
C ASN A 252 -2.98 -16.96 -6.12
N SER A 253 -3.69 -17.38 -7.17
CA SER A 253 -3.14 -18.05 -8.35
C SER A 253 -3.20 -17.17 -9.61
N ILE A 254 -3.22 -15.84 -9.47
CA ILE A 254 -3.31 -14.91 -10.61
C ILE A 254 -2.03 -15.04 -11.45
N ARG A 255 -2.17 -15.42 -12.72
CA ARG A 255 -1.04 -15.60 -13.64
C ARG A 255 -0.58 -14.30 -14.28
N ARG A 256 0.56 -14.36 -14.95
CA ARG A 256 1.07 -13.26 -15.79
C ARG A 256 0.01 -12.87 -16.83
N PRO A 257 -0.24 -11.56 -17.04
CA PRO A 257 -1.26 -11.11 -17.98
C PRO A 257 -0.81 -11.31 -19.43
N ASN A 258 -1.75 -11.71 -20.29
CA ASN A 258 -1.55 -11.66 -21.75
C ASN A 258 -1.70 -10.20 -22.19
N GLY A 259 -0.60 -9.53 -22.54
CA GLY A 259 -0.58 -8.10 -22.91
C GLY A 259 -0.08 -7.17 -21.80
N ILE A 260 1.15 -7.42 -21.33
CA ILE A 260 1.83 -6.65 -20.26
C ILE A 260 1.84 -5.13 -20.52
N GLY A 261 1.96 -4.70 -21.79
CA GLY A 261 2.06 -3.29 -22.16
C GLY A 261 0.87 -2.43 -21.71
N GLY A 262 -0.35 -2.96 -21.77
CA GLY A 262 -1.55 -2.21 -21.33
C GLY A 262 -1.54 -1.93 -19.83
N TYR A 263 -1.10 -2.91 -19.03
CA TYR A 263 -0.99 -2.76 -17.58
C TYR A 263 0.16 -1.84 -17.18
N LEU A 264 1.31 -1.92 -17.86
CA LEU A 264 2.43 -1.00 -17.64
C LEU A 264 2.03 0.46 -17.93
N PHE A 265 1.37 0.71 -19.06
CA PHE A 265 0.89 2.04 -19.41
C PHE A 265 -0.15 2.54 -18.38
N ALA A 266 -1.10 1.70 -18.01
CA ALA A 266 -2.09 2.06 -17.01
C ALA A 266 -1.45 2.40 -15.65
N LEU A 267 -0.43 1.64 -15.20
CA LEU A 267 0.30 1.94 -13.97
C LEU A 267 0.99 3.30 -14.01
N LEU A 268 1.62 3.66 -15.14
CA LEU A 268 2.21 4.99 -15.33
C LEU A 268 1.14 6.09 -15.21
N VAL A 269 -0.02 5.87 -15.85
CA VAL A 269 -1.15 6.82 -15.77
C VAL A 269 -1.66 6.94 -14.35
N PHE A 270 -1.86 5.83 -13.62
CA PHE A 270 -2.31 5.86 -12.22
C PHE A 270 -1.30 6.56 -11.31
N ALA A 271 0.01 6.33 -11.48
CA ALA A 271 1.04 7.00 -10.71
C ALA A 271 1.06 8.52 -10.99
N ALA A 272 0.92 8.92 -12.26
CA ALA A 272 0.80 10.33 -12.63
C ALA A 272 -0.50 10.97 -12.10
N LEU A 273 -1.61 10.22 -12.11
CA LEU A 273 -2.88 10.65 -11.52
C LEU A 273 -2.74 10.87 -10.00
N TYR A 274 -1.97 10.03 -9.30
CA TYR A 274 -1.70 10.25 -7.89
C TYR A 274 -0.92 11.56 -7.66
N ILE A 275 0.08 11.88 -8.48
CA ILE A 275 0.78 13.17 -8.38
C ILE A 275 -0.22 14.31 -8.55
N GLY A 276 -1.09 14.26 -9.57
CA GLY A 276 -2.16 15.23 -9.74
C GLY A 276 -3.10 15.32 -8.53
N TRP A 277 -3.42 14.18 -7.91
CA TRP A 277 -4.20 14.11 -6.68
C TRP A 277 -3.47 14.75 -5.48
N ALA A 278 -2.15 14.59 -5.38
CA ALA A 278 -1.33 15.22 -4.35
C ALA A 278 -1.32 16.75 -4.49
N PHE A 279 -1.27 17.28 -5.71
CA PHE A 279 -1.40 18.73 -5.96
C PHE A 279 -2.78 19.26 -5.54
N ILE A 280 -3.86 18.53 -5.83
CA ILE A 280 -5.21 18.88 -5.35
C ILE A 280 -5.26 18.86 -3.82
N GLY A 281 -4.61 17.87 -3.20
CA GLY A 281 -4.50 17.77 -1.74
C GLY A 281 -3.78 18.95 -1.12
N HIS A 282 -2.65 19.37 -1.69
CA HIS A 282 -1.94 20.56 -1.27
C HIS A 282 -2.83 21.81 -1.41
N ALA A 283 -3.49 21.99 -2.55
CA ALA A 283 -4.40 23.13 -2.75
C ALA A 283 -5.58 23.16 -1.77
N ALA A 284 -5.95 22.03 -1.18
CA ALA A 284 -7.06 21.92 -0.22
C ALA A 284 -6.62 21.97 1.25
N THR A 285 -5.36 21.67 1.56
CA THR A 285 -4.89 21.47 2.94
C THR A 285 -3.60 22.19 3.30
N ASP A 286 -2.98 22.87 2.32
CA ASP A 286 -1.69 23.55 2.40
C ASP A 286 -0.52 22.66 2.83
N VAL A 287 -0.68 21.33 2.77
CA VAL A 287 0.35 20.35 3.16
C VAL A 287 0.71 19.47 1.97
N TRP A 288 2.01 19.32 1.73
CA TRP A 288 2.54 18.41 0.72
C TRP A 288 2.62 16.97 1.25
N PRO A 289 2.06 15.97 0.53
CA PRO A 289 2.18 14.57 0.93
C PRO A 289 3.61 14.01 0.90
N PHE A 290 4.49 14.62 0.10
CA PHE A 290 5.90 14.26 -0.01
C PHE A 290 6.77 15.50 -0.02
N PHE A 291 7.90 15.42 0.68
CA PHE A 291 8.91 16.49 0.74
C PHE A 291 9.39 16.92 -0.66
N PHE A 292 9.50 15.97 -1.60
CA PHE A 292 10.02 16.23 -2.93
C PHE A 292 9.06 16.99 -3.85
N LEU A 293 7.81 17.20 -3.43
CA LEU A 293 6.83 18.03 -4.14
C LEU A 293 6.93 19.51 -3.75
N ASP A 294 7.54 19.81 -2.61
CA ASP A 294 7.72 21.17 -2.13
C ASP A 294 8.94 21.82 -2.79
N THR A 295 8.69 22.86 -3.58
CA THR A 295 9.75 23.64 -4.25
C THR A 295 10.64 24.38 -3.25
N ALA A 296 10.11 24.76 -2.08
CA ALA A 296 10.89 25.42 -1.03
C ALA A 296 11.87 24.44 -0.37
N GLN A 297 11.47 23.18 -0.20
CA GLN A 297 12.30 22.15 0.42
C GLN A 297 13.36 21.60 -0.54
N VAL A 298 13.00 21.40 -1.81
CA VAL A 298 13.92 20.84 -2.82
C VAL A 298 14.81 21.92 -3.47
N GLY A 299 14.40 23.19 -3.39
CA GLY A 299 15.17 24.35 -3.86
C GLY A 299 15.11 24.61 -5.36
N SER A 300 14.47 23.74 -6.16
CA SER A 300 14.28 23.95 -7.60
C SER A 300 13.04 23.23 -8.15
N THR A 301 12.35 23.88 -9.08
CA THR A 301 11.23 23.29 -9.84
C THR A 301 11.68 22.13 -10.72
N GLU A 302 12.90 22.19 -11.27
CA GLU A 302 13.45 21.10 -12.08
C GLU A 302 13.64 19.83 -11.26
N ALA A 303 14.04 19.97 -10.00
CA ALA A 303 14.23 18.85 -9.10
C ALA A 303 12.89 18.22 -8.69
N VAL A 304 11.86 19.03 -8.41
CA VAL A 304 10.47 18.54 -8.18
C VAL A 304 9.98 17.71 -9.37
N VAL A 305 10.23 18.19 -10.61
CA VAL A 305 9.89 17.45 -11.83
C VAL A 305 10.67 16.14 -11.91
N ALA A 306 11.97 16.15 -11.62
CA ALA A 306 12.80 14.95 -11.63
C ALA A 306 12.32 13.90 -10.63
N TYR A 307 11.99 14.29 -9.39
CA TYR A 307 11.43 13.38 -8.38
C TYR A 307 10.05 12.85 -8.80
N SER A 308 9.21 13.68 -9.40
CA SER A 308 7.91 13.28 -9.94
C SER A 308 8.05 12.23 -11.05
N ILE A 309 9.00 12.41 -11.97
CA ILE A 309 9.34 11.41 -12.98
C ILE A 309 9.83 10.12 -12.31
N GLY A 310 10.71 10.23 -11.32
CA GLY A 310 11.19 9.09 -10.53
C GLY A 310 10.06 8.30 -9.88
N PHE A 311 9.10 8.99 -9.26
CA PHE A 311 7.90 8.37 -8.66
C PHE A 311 7.08 7.62 -9.69
N VAL A 312 6.81 8.21 -10.85
CA VAL A 312 6.04 7.57 -11.93
C VAL A 312 6.78 6.34 -12.48
N LEU A 313 8.10 6.43 -12.66
CA LEU A 313 8.93 5.33 -13.14
C LEU A 313 9.13 4.22 -12.09
N LEU A 314 8.89 4.50 -10.81
CA LEU A 314 8.92 3.48 -9.77
C LEU A 314 7.77 2.47 -9.90
N ALA A 315 6.61 2.90 -10.42
CA ALA A 315 5.45 2.02 -10.62
C ALA A 315 5.73 0.80 -11.53
N PRO A 316 6.29 0.95 -12.75
CA PRO A 316 6.67 -0.20 -13.56
C PRO A 316 7.80 -1.04 -12.95
N ILE A 317 8.73 -0.44 -12.20
CA ILE A 317 9.78 -1.20 -11.47
C ILE A 317 9.14 -2.11 -10.42
N ALA A 318 8.23 -1.56 -9.60
CA ALA A 318 7.48 -2.32 -8.61
C ALA A 318 6.63 -3.43 -9.25
N PHE A 319 6.03 -3.17 -10.41
CA PHE A 319 5.31 -4.17 -11.17
C PHE A 319 6.22 -5.30 -11.68
N ILE A 320 7.40 -4.99 -12.23
CA ILE A 320 8.37 -6.01 -12.66
C ILE A 320 8.80 -6.87 -11.46
N PHE A 321 9.04 -6.24 -10.31
CA PHE A 321 9.38 -6.94 -9.07
C PHE A 321 8.26 -7.90 -8.63
N MET A 322 7.00 -7.47 -8.67
CA MET A 322 5.83 -8.33 -8.47
C MET A 322 5.79 -9.51 -9.45
N GLN A 323 6.03 -9.28 -10.74
CA GLN A 323 6.07 -10.36 -11.75
C GLN A 323 7.20 -11.37 -11.46
N GLY A 324 8.29 -10.92 -10.81
CA GLY A 324 9.34 -11.79 -10.26
C GLY A 324 8.78 -12.80 -9.27
N PHE A 325 8.01 -12.36 -8.27
CA PHE A 325 7.37 -13.27 -7.30
C PHE A 325 6.37 -14.22 -7.95
N VAL A 326 5.57 -13.73 -8.90
CA VAL A 326 4.67 -14.59 -9.70
C VAL A 326 5.47 -15.69 -10.40
N GLY A 327 6.63 -15.35 -10.98
CA GLY A 327 7.52 -16.31 -11.61
C GLY A 327 8.14 -17.33 -10.67
N VAL A 328 8.59 -16.89 -9.48
CA VAL A 328 9.10 -17.77 -8.43
C VAL A 328 8.03 -18.79 -8.05
N ARG A 329 6.83 -18.33 -7.73
CA ARG A 329 5.68 -19.18 -7.39
C ARG A 329 5.37 -20.19 -8.49
N GLU A 330 5.21 -19.72 -9.73
CA GLU A 330 4.94 -20.60 -10.88
C GLU A 330 6.03 -21.68 -11.06
N SER A 331 7.29 -21.34 -10.77
CA SER A 331 8.42 -22.27 -10.84
C SER A 331 8.39 -23.30 -9.70
N LEU A 332 7.94 -22.93 -8.51
CA LEU A 332 7.83 -23.84 -7.36
C LEU A 332 6.67 -24.83 -7.48
N ILE A 333 5.61 -24.50 -8.22
CA ILE A 333 4.42 -25.37 -8.37
C ILE A 333 4.58 -26.38 -9.52
N ARG A 334 5.31 -26.03 -10.59
CA ARG A 334 5.51 -26.90 -11.77
C ARG A 334 6.02 -28.32 -11.46
N PRO A 335 7.00 -28.54 -10.55
CA PRO A 335 7.49 -29.88 -10.23
C PRO A 335 6.41 -30.78 -9.62
N TYR A 336 5.52 -30.22 -8.79
CA TYR A 336 4.47 -30.99 -8.12
C TYR A 336 3.43 -31.54 -9.11
N VAL A 337 3.08 -30.75 -10.12
CA VAL A 337 2.14 -31.18 -11.18
C VAL A 337 2.75 -32.33 -11.99
N ILE A 338 4.01 -32.21 -12.39
CA ILE A 338 4.70 -33.26 -13.17
C ILE A 338 4.82 -34.56 -12.36
N VAL A 339 5.11 -34.47 -11.06
CA VAL A 339 5.20 -35.64 -10.19
C VAL A 339 3.83 -36.29 -9.95
N GLN A 340 2.76 -35.50 -9.80
CA GLN A 340 1.39 -36.04 -9.70
C GLN A 340 0.93 -36.70 -11.00
N ASP A 341 1.23 -36.10 -12.16
CA ASP A 341 0.94 -36.68 -13.47
C ASP A 341 1.76 -37.96 -13.72
N ALA A 342 3.01 -38.01 -13.26
CA ALA A 342 3.89 -39.17 -13.39
C ALA A 342 3.54 -40.31 -12.42
N LEU A 343 2.94 -40.00 -11.27
CA LEU A 343 2.53 -41.00 -10.27
C LEU A 343 1.10 -41.51 -10.47
N GLY A 344 0.40 -41.05 -11.51
CA GLY A 344 -0.93 -41.55 -11.87
C GLY A 344 -1.97 -41.27 -10.79
N ALA A 345 -2.44 -40.02 -10.73
CA ALA A 345 -3.76 -39.74 -10.18
C ALA A 345 -4.86 -40.39 -11.03
#